data_AF-A0A5J6U0U3-F1
#
_entry.id   AF-A0A5J6U0U3-F1
#
_cell.length_a   1.000
_cell.length_b   1.000
_cell.length_c   1.000
_cell.angle_alpha   90.00
_cell.angle_beta   90.00
_cell.angle_gamma   90.00
#
_symmetry.space_group_name_H-M   'P 1'
#
loop_
_entity.id
_entity.type
_entity.pdbx_description
1 polymer ?
#
loop_
_entity_poly.entity_id
_entity_poly.type
_entity_poly.pdbx_seq_one_letter_code
_entity_poly.pdbx_strand_id
1 'polypeptide(L)'
;MTHDGNRRESLVPDDAATEQAADDLCEAARILNHVTAESAGLAGPATVYGVMGAIATVASRFDQTLQQLDQFLSREHREHRLAHDHGALEEVMDAYGRATLHARHLTSGLSEAARQAQESINYVHGITPSEDAGPPVSREVAPEPGAAPGVTRRCRGARLKRFHGRGKGA
;
A
#
# COMPACT_ATOMS: atom_id res chain seq x y z
N MET A 1 -37.21 8.23 -10.78
CA MET A 1 -37.34 9.25 -9.74
C MET A 1 -36.87 8.62 -8.43
N THR A 2 -35.59 8.30 -8.23
CA THR A 2 -34.47 9.21 -7.89
C THR A 2 -34.87 10.31 -6.89
N HIS A 3 -34.95 9.92 -5.62
CA HIS A 3 -34.58 10.79 -4.51
C HIS A 3 -33.46 10.10 -3.74
N ASP A 4 -32.29 10.10 -4.36
CA ASP A 4 -31.03 10.08 -3.66
C ASP A 4 -30.65 11.54 -3.36
N GLY A 5 -29.98 11.75 -2.24
CA GLY A 5 -29.38 13.03 -1.91
C GLY A 5 -30.05 13.79 -0.77
N ASN A 6 -29.26 13.94 0.29
CA ASN A 6 -29.31 15.03 1.28
C ASN A 6 -29.97 14.75 2.63
N ARG A 7 -29.77 13.54 3.17
CA ARG A 7 -29.61 13.38 4.61
C ARG A 7 -28.19 13.76 5.03
N ARG A 8 -27.81 15.02 4.80
CA ARG A 8 -26.85 15.69 5.68
C ARG A 8 -27.63 16.02 6.95
N GLU A 9 -28.01 14.97 7.69
CA GLU A 9 -28.34 15.13 9.09
C GLU A 9 -27.16 15.89 9.68
N SER A 10 -27.47 17.03 10.28
CA SER A 10 -26.57 17.76 11.15
C SER A 10 -26.21 16.81 12.30
N LEU A 11 -25.29 15.89 12.04
CA LEU A 11 -24.60 15.11 13.05
C LEU A 11 -23.82 16.13 13.85
N VAL A 12 -24.42 16.59 14.94
CA VAL A 12 -23.65 17.13 16.04
C VAL A 12 -22.69 16.01 16.40
N PRO A 13 -21.37 16.18 16.20
CA PRO A 13 -20.41 15.16 16.58
C PRO A 13 -20.55 14.93 18.08
N ASP A 14 -20.77 13.68 18.47
CA ASP A 14 -20.74 13.25 19.86
C ASP A 14 -19.54 12.32 20.10
N ASP A 15 -19.37 11.91 21.35
CA ASP A 15 -18.24 11.06 21.74
C ASP A 15 -18.29 9.72 21.00
N ALA A 16 -19.47 9.14 20.83
CA ALA A 16 -19.66 7.88 20.10
C ALA A 16 -19.28 7.99 18.62
N ALA A 17 -19.63 9.09 17.96
CA ALA A 17 -19.21 9.36 16.58
C ALA A 17 -17.69 9.55 16.48
N THR A 18 -17.07 10.15 17.50
CA THR A 18 -15.62 10.35 17.55
C THR A 18 -14.87 9.01 17.75
N GLU A 19 -15.37 8.17 18.66
CA GLU A 19 -14.84 6.82 18.90
C GLU A 19 -15.00 5.93 17.66
N GLN A 20 -16.18 5.94 17.03
CA GLN A 20 -16.41 5.18 15.80
C GLN A 20 -15.46 5.63 14.67
N ALA A 21 -15.19 6.93 14.54
CA ALA A 21 -14.24 7.43 13.54
C ALA A 21 -12.80 6.94 13.81
N ALA A 22 -12.42 6.76 15.08
CA ALA A 22 -11.12 6.20 15.45
C ALA A 22 -11.04 4.69 15.12
N ASP A 23 -12.12 3.95 15.33
CA ASP A 23 -12.21 2.53 14.97
C ASP A 23 -12.17 2.33 13.45
N ASP A 24 -12.92 3.13 12.70
CA ASP A 24 -12.94 3.10 11.24
C ASP A 24 -11.55 3.38 10.64
N LEU A 25 -10.80 4.29 11.26
CA LEU A 25 -9.41 4.57 10.90
C LEU A 25 -8.49 3.37 11.14
N CYS A 26 -8.62 2.69 12.29
CA CYS A 26 -7.85 1.49 12.59
C CYS A 26 -8.14 0.37 11.59
N GLU A 27 -9.42 0.19 11.25
CA GLU A 27 -9.84 -0.81 10.27
C GLU A 27 -9.36 -0.47 8.86
N ALA A 28 -9.40 0.80 8.44
CA ALA A 28 -8.85 1.24 7.17
C ALA A 28 -7.34 0.95 7.06
N ALA A 29 -6.58 1.17 8.14
CA ALA A 29 -5.16 0.82 8.19
C ALA A 29 -4.94 -0.70 8.08
N ARG A 30 -5.77 -1.51 8.76
CA ARG A 30 -5.73 -2.98 8.66
C ARG A 30 -5.99 -3.46 7.24
N ILE A 31 -7.01 -2.93 6.58
CA ILE A 31 -7.35 -3.25 5.19
C ILE A 31 -6.21 -2.86 4.26
N LEU A 32 -5.64 -1.65 4.40
CA LEU A 32 -4.50 -1.20 3.60
C LEU A 32 -3.30 -2.14 3.74
N ASN A 33 -2.96 -2.53 4.97
CA ASN A 33 -1.87 -3.47 5.23
C ASN A 33 -2.14 -4.86 4.64
N HIS A 34 -3.39 -5.32 4.69
CA HIS A 34 -3.78 -6.60 4.10
C HIS A 34 -3.64 -6.59 2.58
N VAL A 35 -4.20 -5.59 1.89
CA VAL A 35 -4.14 -5.54 0.42
C VAL A 35 -2.71 -5.33 -0.08
N THR A 36 -1.90 -4.52 0.59
CA THR A 36 -0.50 -4.28 0.19
C THR A 36 0.40 -5.51 0.40
N ALA A 37 0.02 -6.44 1.28
CA ALA A 37 0.74 -7.70 1.49
C ALA A 37 0.42 -8.76 0.41
N GLU A 38 -0.68 -8.62 -0.32
CA GLU A 38 -1.05 -9.55 -1.39
C GLU A 38 -0.26 -9.26 -2.67
N SER A 39 0.19 -10.31 -3.37
CA SER A 39 1.00 -10.17 -4.59
C SER A 39 0.31 -9.40 -5.73
N ALA A 40 -1.02 -9.31 -5.70
CA ALA A 40 -1.82 -8.54 -6.67
C ALA A 40 -2.17 -7.12 -6.19
N GLY A 41 -1.92 -6.78 -4.93
CA GLY A 41 -2.32 -5.49 -4.35
C GLY A 41 -1.43 -4.31 -4.72
N LEU A 42 -0.25 -4.58 -5.30
CA LEU A 42 0.65 -3.58 -5.85
C LEU A 42 0.93 -3.88 -7.33
N ALA A 43 0.10 -3.31 -8.22
CA ALA A 43 0.20 -3.53 -9.66
C ALA A 43 1.45 -2.88 -10.29
N GLY A 44 2.05 -1.89 -9.63
CA GLY A 44 3.28 -1.25 -10.09
C GLY A 44 3.65 0.01 -9.31
N PRO A 45 4.72 0.71 -9.71
CA PRO A 45 5.24 1.89 -9.01
C PRO A 45 4.22 3.02 -8.83
N ALA A 46 3.27 3.18 -9.77
CA ALA A 46 2.19 4.16 -9.67
C ALA A 46 1.28 3.93 -8.46
N THR A 47 1.01 2.66 -8.11
CA THR A 47 0.24 2.33 -6.90
C THR A 47 1.00 2.71 -5.64
N VAL A 48 2.31 2.43 -5.61
CA VAL A 48 3.19 2.82 -4.49
C VAL A 48 3.23 4.34 -4.34
N TYR A 49 3.36 5.09 -5.44
CA TYR A 49 3.28 6.55 -5.45
C TYR A 49 1.97 7.05 -4.81
N GLY A 50 0.83 6.47 -5.19
CA GLY A 50 -0.47 6.81 -4.62
C GLY A 50 -0.56 6.51 -3.13
N VAL A 51 -0.11 5.34 -2.69
CA VAL A 51 -0.11 4.92 -1.28
C VAL A 51 0.78 5.84 -0.44
N MET A 52 1.98 6.19 -0.92
CA MET A 52 2.87 7.11 -0.21
C MET A 52 2.27 8.51 -0.05
N GLY A 53 1.58 9.02 -1.09
CA GLY A 53 0.83 10.28 -0.98
C GLY A 53 -0.32 10.24 0.03
N ALA A 54 -1.03 9.11 0.09
CA ALA A 54 -2.08 8.89 1.07
C ALA A 54 -1.51 8.86 2.50
N ILE A 55 -0.40 8.14 2.73
CA ILE A 55 0.30 8.11 4.03
C ILE A 55 0.75 9.51 4.42
N ALA A 56 1.36 10.27 3.51
CA ALA A 56 1.79 11.64 3.78
C ALA A 56 0.63 12.54 4.22
N THR A 57 -0.53 12.38 3.58
CA THR A 57 -1.76 13.12 3.90
C THR A 57 -2.33 12.71 5.25
N VAL A 58 -2.42 11.41 5.53
CA VAL A 58 -2.92 10.88 6.80
C VAL A 58 -2.04 11.34 7.96
N ALA A 59 -0.72 11.25 7.81
CA ALA A 59 0.24 11.70 8.82
C ALA A 59 0.08 13.20 9.15
N SER A 60 -0.12 14.05 8.14
CA SER A 60 -0.40 15.48 8.36
C SER A 60 -1.72 15.70 9.11
N ARG A 61 -2.76 14.91 8.81
CA ARG A 61 -4.06 15.01 9.51
C ARG A 61 -3.98 14.50 10.95
N PHE A 62 -3.12 13.53 11.24
CA PHE A 62 -2.89 13.08 12.61
C PHE A 62 -2.25 14.15 13.49
N ASP A 63 -1.34 14.98 12.96
CA ASP A 63 -0.85 16.15 13.71
C ASP A 63 -2.00 17.07 14.13
N GLN A 64 -2.95 17.32 13.22
CA GLN A 64 -4.14 18.11 13.52
C GLN A 64 -5.03 17.46 14.59
N THR A 65 -5.31 16.16 14.48
CA THR A 65 -6.11 15.45 15.49
C THR A 65 -5.44 15.47 16.87
N LEU A 66 -4.13 15.21 16.94
CA LEU A 66 -3.37 15.26 18.19
C LEU A 66 -3.41 16.65 18.82
N GLN A 67 -3.29 17.70 17.99
CA GLN A 67 -3.43 19.08 18.46
C GLN A 67 -4.83 19.36 19.04
N GLN A 68 -5.89 18.85 18.42
CA GLN A 68 -7.26 19.02 18.91
C GLN A 68 -7.49 18.33 20.25
N LEU A 69 -6.98 17.11 20.42
CA LEU A 69 -7.04 16.37 21.69
C LEU A 69 -6.28 17.09 22.81
N ASP A 70 -5.08 17.59 22.50
CA ASP A 70 -4.27 18.35 23.45
C ASP A 70 -4.96 19.64 23.91
N GLN A 71 -5.56 20.37 22.97
CA GLN A 71 -6.33 21.59 23.26
C GLN A 71 -7.57 21.30 24.10
N PHE A 72 -8.27 20.19 23.82
CA PHE A 72 -9.42 19.76 24.60
C PHE A 72 -9.01 19.52 26.06
N LEU A 73 -8.07 18.60 26.30
CA LEU A 73 -7.68 18.25 27.67
C LEU A 73 -7.02 19.41 28.42
N SER A 74 -6.20 20.22 27.75
CA SER A 74 -5.63 21.44 28.34
C SER A 74 -6.71 22.44 28.78
N ARG A 75 -7.84 22.51 28.06
CA ARG A 75 -8.97 23.34 28.44
C ARG A 75 -9.73 22.76 29.63
N GLU A 76 -10.05 21.48 29.60
CA GLU A 76 -10.72 20.80 30.72
C GLU A 76 -9.91 20.89 32.02
N HIS A 77 -8.58 20.78 31.92
CA HIS A 77 -7.66 20.95 33.05
C HIS A 77 -7.71 22.36 33.64
N ARG A 78 -7.60 23.39 32.78
CA ARG A 78 -7.64 24.80 33.19
C ARG A 78 -8.98 25.19 33.82
N GLU A 79 -10.06 24.56 33.39
CA GLU A 79 -11.41 24.80 33.89
C GLU A 79 -11.76 23.90 35.09
N HIS A 80 -10.76 23.21 35.66
CA HIS A 80 -10.87 22.34 36.83
C HIS A 80 -11.97 21.26 36.70
N ARG A 81 -12.18 20.76 35.48
CA ARG A 81 -13.13 19.67 35.19
C ARG A 81 -12.52 18.28 35.19
N LEU A 82 -11.20 18.20 35.31
CA LEU A 82 -10.47 16.94 35.40
C LEU A 82 -10.14 16.62 36.87
N ALA A 83 -10.23 15.34 37.21
CA ALA A 83 -9.74 14.79 38.46
C ALA A 83 -8.92 13.54 38.16
N HIS A 84 -7.98 13.20 39.05
CA HIS A 84 -7.18 12.00 38.92
C HIS A 84 -7.37 11.11 40.15
N ASP A 85 -7.82 9.88 39.93
CA ASP A 85 -8.15 8.94 41.01
C ASP A 85 -6.91 8.45 41.80
N HIS A 86 -5.71 8.59 41.24
CA HIS A 86 -4.50 7.93 41.72
C HIS A 86 -3.26 8.82 41.86
N GLY A 87 -3.43 10.11 42.17
CA GLY A 87 -2.29 10.98 42.52
C GLY A 87 -2.39 12.40 42.00
N ALA A 88 -1.25 12.99 41.66
CA ALA A 88 -1.15 14.37 41.21
C ALA A 88 -1.56 14.51 39.73
N LEU A 89 -2.75 15.08 39.49
CA LEU A 89 -3.27 15.37 38.14
C LEU A 89 -2.27 16.19 37.29
N GLU A 90 -1.56 17.14 37.89
CA GLU A 90 -0.58 17.98 37.20
C GLU A 90 0.53 17.14 36.53
N GLU A 91 1.08 16.16 37.24
CA GLU A 91 2.15 15.30 36.72
C GLU A 91 1.68 14.46 35.52
N VAL A 92 0.42 14.02 35.56
CA VAL A 92 -0.21 13.26 34.47
C VAL A 92 -0.43 14.15 33.25
N MET A 93 -0.94 15.37 33.46
CA MET A 93 -1.15 16.34 32.38
C MET A 93 0.18 16.76 31.71
N ASP A 94 1.23 16.96 32.51
CA ASP A 94 2.58 17.22 32.04
C ASP A 94 3.14 16.06 31.20
N ALA A 95 2.96 14.83 31.68
CA ALA A 95 3.39 13.64 30.95
C ALA A 95 2.63 13.47 29.62
N TYR A 96 1.31 13.69 29.64
CA TYR A 96 0.47 13.69 28.45
C TYR A 96 0.92 14.74 27.44
N GLY A 97 1.12 15.99 27.87
CA GLY A 97 1.55 17.08 26.97
C GLY A 97 2.89 16.79 26.29
N ARG A 98 3.87 16.23 27.03
CA ARG A 98 5.15 15.79 26.44
C ARG A 98 4.97 14.66 25.42
N ALA A 99 4.15 13.65 25.74
CA ALA A 99 3.90 12.53 24.85
C ALA A 99 3.20 12.98 23.56
N THR A 100 2.18 13.84 23.66
CA THR A 100 1.44 14.36 22.51
C THR A 100 2.30 15.27 21.64
N LEU A 101 3.13 16.14 22.24
CA LEU A 101 4.10 16.94 21.48
C LEU A 101 5.10 16.06 20.72
N HIS A 102 5.59 14.99 21.36
CA HIS A 102 6.48 14.03 20.69
C HIS A 102 5.77 13.32 19.53
N ALA A 103 4.54 12.86 19.73
CA ALA A 103 3.74 12.23 18.68
C ALA A 103 3.53 13.16 17.47
N ARG A 104 3.26 14.45 17.72
CA ARG A 104 3.11 15.47 16.67
C ARG A 104 4.39 15.68 15.85
N HIS A 105 5.56 15.69 16.51
CA HIS A 105 6.83 15.74 15.78
C HIS A 105 7.04 14.49 14.92
N LEU A 106 6.68 13.31 15.41
CA LEU A 106 6.78 12.06 14.64
C LEU A 106 5.83 12.03 13.44
N THR A 107 4.59 12.49 13.58
CA THR A 107 3.63 12.53 12.47
C THR A 107 4.01 13.56 11.41
N SER A 108 4.55 14.71 11.81
CA SER A 108 5.14 15.68 10.89
C SER A 108 6.33 15.07 10.13
N GLY A 109 7.25 14.40 10.82
CA GLY A 109 8.38 13.69 10.21
C GLY A 109 7.95 12.58 9.25
N LEU A 110 6.91 11.82 9.60
CA LEU A 110 6.33 10.80 8.72
C LEU A 110 5.72 11.41 7.46
N SER A 111 5.00 12.54 7.58
CA SER A 111 4.42 13.23 6.42
C SER A 111 5.50 13.66 5.43
N GLU A 112 6.59 14.22 5.94
CA GLU A 112 7.71 14.66 5.12
C GLU A 112 8.47 13.49 4.48
N ALA A 113 8.82 12.48 5.27
CA ALA A 113 9.51 11.29 4.75
C ALA A 113 8.67 10.56 3.70
N ALA A 114 7.35 10.47 3.89
CA ALA A 114 6.46 9.83 2.93
C ALA A 114 6.34 10.64 1.63
N ARG A 115 6.29 11.98 1.71
CA ARG A 115 6.32 12.86 0.54
C ARG A 115 7.63 12.74 -0.23
N GLN A 116 8.76 12.73 0.48
CA GLN A 116 10.07 12.53 -0.14
C GLN A 116 10.17 11.17 -0.86
N ALA A 117 9.68 10.10 -0.23
CA ALA A 117 9.62 8.79 -0.86
C ALA A 117 8.71 8.76 -2.09
N GLN A 118 7.53 9.40 -2.02
CA GLN A 118 6.63 9.58 -3.15
C GLN A 118 7.31 10.31 -4.32
N GLU A 119 8.02 11.40 -4.06
CA GLU A 119 8.75 12.14 -5.09
C GLU A 119 9.88 11.30 -5.72
N SER A 120 10.60 10.53 -4.91
CA SER A 120 11.71 9.69 -5.38
C SER A 120 11.26 8.58 -6.34
N ILE A 121 10.06 8.03 -6.15
CA ILE A 121 9.53 6.94 -6.99
C ILE A 121 8.84 7.44 -8.26
N ASN A 122 8.64 8.76 -8.40
CA ASN A 122 7.92 9.37 -9.52
C ASN A 122 8.50 8.99 -10.90
N TYR A 123 9.82 8.77 -10.98
CA TYR A 123 10.52 8.39 -12.21
C TYR A 123 10.70 6.88 -12.40
N VAL A 124 10.15 6.06 -11.49
CA VAL A 124 10.21 4.60 -11.59
C VAL A 124 9.03 4.11 -12.41
N HIS A 125 9.31 3.39 -13.49
CA HIS A 125 8.30 2.78 -14.35
C HIS A 125 8.50 1.27 -14.41
N GLY A 126 7.39 0.53 -14.51
CA GLY A 126 7.44 -0.91 -14.70
C GLY A 126 7.96 -1.25 -16.10
N ILE A 127 8.91 -2.19 -16.18
CA ILE A 127 9.31 -2.79 -17.45
C ILE A 127 8.34 -3.94 -17.69
N THR A 128 7.42 -3.79 -18.65
CA THR A 128 6.73 -4.97 -19.18
C THR A 128 7.76 -5.81 -19.92
N PRO A 129 7.85 -7.13 -19.66
CA PRO A 129 8.62 -8.00 -20.54
C PRO A 129 8.03 -7.83 -21.93
N SER A 130 8.80 -7.27 -22.85
CA SER A 130 8.36 -7.13 -24.23
C SER A 130 8.04 -8.54 -24.76
N GLU A 131 6.77 -8.83 -25.02
CA GLU A 131 6.32 -9.97 -25.84
C GLU A 131 6.71 -9.80 -27.33
N ASP A 132 7.78 -9.03 -27.61
CA ASP A 132 8.35 -8.75 -28.92
C ASP A 132 9.71 -9.43 -29.14
N ALA A 133 10.12 -10.33 -28.24
CA ALA A 133 11.07 -11.39 -28.62
C ALA A 133 10.35 -12.45 -29.48
N GLY A 134 9.76 -12.00 -30.60
CA GLY A 134 9.40 -12.89 -31.69
C GLY A 134 10.64 -13.71 -32.08
N PRO A 135 10.47 -14.99 -32.46
CA PRO A 135 11.60 -15.84 -32.81
C PRO A 135 12.44 -15.12 -33.87
N PRO A 136 13.79 -15.23 -33.82
CA PRO A 136 14.63 -14.63 -34.84
C PRO A 136 14.10 -15.11 -36.19
N VAL A 137 13.59 -14.19 -37.00
CA VAL A 137 13.22 -14.49 -38.37
C VAL A 137 14.53 -14.88 -39.02
N SER A 138 14.76 -16.19 -39.15
CA SER A 138 15.78 -16.74 -40.00
C SER A 138 15.58 -16.06 -41.35
N ARG A 139 16.51 -15.17 -41.69
CA ARG A 139 16.57 -14.57 -43.01
C ARG A 139 17.01 -15.71 -43.93
N GLU A 140 16.01 -16.47 -44.37
CA GLU A 140 16.14 -17.51 -45.37
C GLU A 140 16.53 -16.80 -46.67
N VAL A 141 17.83 -16.81 -46.94
CA VAL A 141 18.40 -16.40 -48.21
C VAL A 141 17.79 -17.32 -49.27
N ALA A 142 17.09 -16.71 -50.23
CA ALA A 142 16.50 -17.41 -51.35
C ALA A 142 17.54 -18.29 -52.08
N PRO A 143 17.18 -19.51 -52.52
CA PRO A 143 18.10 -20.42 -53.18
C PRO A 143 18.34 -20.03 -54.64
N GLU A 144 19.62 -19.90 -55.02
CA GLU A 144 20.08 -19.90 -56.41
C GLU A 144 19.82 -21.28 -57.08
N PRO A 145 19.44 -21.33 -58.36
CA PRO A 145 19.01 -22.56 -59.02
C PRO A 145 20.21 -23.31 -59.62
N GLY A 146 20.48 -24.54 -59.16
CA GLY A 146 21.45 -25.39 -59.86
C GLY A 146 21.74 -26.73 -59.20
N ALA A 147 21.36 -27.79 -59.91
CA ALA A 147 21.81 -29.18 -59.79
C ALA A 147 21.11 -30.10 -58.77
N ALA A 148 20.27 -30.98 -59.31
CA ALA A 148 20.03 -32.34 -58.82
C ALA A 148 20.84 -33.33 -59.71
N PRO A 149 20.86 -34.67 -59.49
CA PRO A 149 20.23 -35.47 -58.43
C PRO A 149 21.15 -36.56 -57.81
N GLY A 150 20.72 -37.19 -56.70
CA GLY A 150 21.45 -38.32 -56.10
C GLY A 150 20.73 -39.08 -54.97
N VAL A 151 19.77 -39.93 -55.34
CA VAL A 151 19.54 -41.31 -54.83
C VAL A 151 19.36 -41.59 -53.31
N THR A 152 18.09 -41.85 -52.96
CA THR A 152 17.48 -42.88 -52.06
C THR A 152 18.14 -43.33 -50.73
N ARG A 153 17.35 -43.34 -49.63
CA ARG A 153 16.79 -44.59 -49.04
C ARG A 153 15.76 -44.35 -47.91
N ARG A 154 14.75 -45.23 -47.90
CA ARG A 154 13.71 -45.44 -46.86
C ARG A 154 14.27 -45.94 -45.52
N CYS A 155 13.61 -45.65 -44.39
CA CYS A 155 12.77 -46.60 -43.61
C CYS A 155 12.48 -46.15 -42.15
N ARG A 156 11.18 -46.12 -41.81
CA ARG A 156 10.48 -46.66 -40.61
C ARG A 156 10.91 -46.33 -39.17
N GLY A 157 9.89 -45.86 -38.41
CA GLY A 157 9.52 -46.29 -37.03
C GLY A 157 10.44 -45.82 -35.89
N ALA A 158 10.03 -45.67 -34.64
CA ALA A 158 8.78 -45.93 -33.94
C ALA A 158 8.76 -45.20 -32.57
N ARG A 159 7.53 -44.93 -32.11
CA ARG A 159 6.98 -44.88 -30.73
C ARG A 159 7.79 -45.42 -29.52
N LEU A 160 7.44 -44.83 -28.35
CA LEU A 160 7.57 -45.26 -26.92
C LEU A 160 8.96 -45.01 -26.25
N LYS A 161 9.11 -44.56 -24.99
CA LYS A 161 8.39 -44.85 -23.73
C LYS A 161 8.49 -43.72 -22.66
N ARG A 162 7.53 -43.76 -21.72
CA ARG A 162 7.55 -43.17 -20.36
C ARG A 162 8.61 -43.83 -19.46
N PHE A 163 9.09 -43.15 -18.41
CA PHE A 163 9.41 -43.65 -17.04
C PHE A 163 9.83 -42.42 -16.19
N HIS A 164 9.12 -41.95 -15.15
CA HIS A 164 9.01 -42.37 -13.73
C HIS A 164 10.27 -42.25 -12.85
N GLY A 165 10.14 -41.51 -11.74
CA GLY A 165 11.03 -41.45 -10.56
C GLY A 165 11.06 -40.03 -10.00
N ARG A 166 10.36 -39.61 -8.93
CA ARG A 166 10.20 -40.11 -7.55
C ARG A 166 11.55 -40.23 -6.81
N GLY A 167 11.85 -39.23 -5.99
CA GLY A 167 12.93 -39.24 -5.00
C GLY A 167 12.66 -38.22 -3.90
N LYS A 168 12.02 -38.68 -2.81
CA LYS A 168 12.04 -38.04 -1.49
C LYS A 168 13.36 -38.41 -0.79
N GLY A 169 13.85 -37.52 0.07
CA GLY A 169 14.57 -37.90 1.28
C GLY A 169 15.91 -37.19 1.48
N ALA A 170 15.92 -36.20 2.36
CA ALA A 170 16.65 -36.20 3.62
C ALA A 170 16.04 -35.14 4.54
#